data_AF-A5KK24-F1
#
_entry.id   AF-A5KK24-F1
#
_cell.length_a   1.000
_cell.length_b   1.000
_cell.length_c   1.000
_cell.angle_alpha   90.00
_cell.angle_beta   90.00
_cell.angle_gamma   90.00
#
_symmetry.space_group_name_H-M   'P 1'
#
loop_
_entity.id
_entity.type
_entity.pdbx_description
1 polymer ?
#
loop_
_entity_poly.entity_id
_entity_poly.type
_entity_poly.pdbx_seq_one_letter_code
_entity_poly.pdbx_strand_id
1 'polypeptide(L)' 'MKAYEDYIWKWHGFLKDCENAIFGLDDKNRNILTLYVLRSFFEAPYRADDENGFYEEFSVKMEEVRKKLDGLKDFS' A
#
# COMPACT_ATOMS: atom_id res chain seq x y z
N MET A 1 10.34 -13.04 -13.58
CA MET A 1 9.29 -13.91 -13.00
C MET A 1 9.24 -13.76 -11.48
N LYS A 2 10.33 -14.04 -10.73
CA LYS A 2 10.34 -13.88 -9.26
C LYS A 2 9.93 -12.49 -8.76
N ALA A 3 10.43 -11.40 -9.34
CA ALA A 3 10.09 -10.04 -8.91
C ALA A 3 8.59 -9.71 -9.08
N TYR A 4 7.98 -10.18 -10.17
CA TYR A 4 6.54 -10.05 -10.41
C TYR A 4 5.73 -10.85 -9.38
N GLU A 5 6.12 -12.09 -9.11
CA GLU A 5 5.45 -12.92 -8.09
C GLU A 5 5.54 -12.27 -6.71
N ASP A 6 6.74 -11.83 -6.32
CA ASP A 6 6.97 -11.12 -5.05
C ASP A 6 6.11 -9.84 -4.96
N TYR A 7 6.02 -9.08 -6.05
CA TYR A 7 5.15 -7.90 -6.17
C TYR A 7 3.68 -8.26 -5.93
N ILE A 8 3.15 -9.24 -6.67
CA ILE A 8 1.75 -9.67 -6.58
C ILE A 8 1.43 -10.15 -5.16
N TRP A 9 2.29 -10.98 -4.56
CA TRP A 9 2.10 -11.45 -3.19
C TRP A 9 2.08 -10.32 -2.18
N LYS A 10 3.02 -9.37 -2.26
CA LYS A 10 3.07 -8.21 -1.37
C LYS A 10 1.86 -7.30 -1.53
N TRP A 11 1.43 -7.04 -2.77
CA TRP A 11 0.28 -6.19 -3.06
C TRP A 11 -1.02 -6.79 -2.52
N HIS A 12 -1.29 -8.07 -2.83
CA HIS A 12 -2.49 -8.73 -2.33
C HIS A 12 -2.49 -8.86 -0.80
N GLY A 13 -1.34 -9.17 -0.20
CA GLY A 13 -1.20 -9.18 1.26
C GLY A 13 -1.55 -7.83 1.88
N PHE A 14 -0.99 -6.74 1.32
CA PHE A 14 -1.28 -5.39 1.77
C PHE A 14 -2.76 -4.99 1.62
N LEU A 15 -3.38 -5.28 0.49
CA LEU A 15 -4.80 -4.98 0.29
C LEU A 15 -5.70 -5.75 1.26
N LYS A 16 -5.34 -7.00 1.58
CA LYS A 16 -6.05 -7.80 2.58
C LYS A 16 -5.88 -7.24 3.99
N ASP A 17 -4.69 -6.75 4.32
CA ASP A 17 -4.46 -6.03 5.58
C ASP A 17 -5.37 -4.79 5.66
N CYS A 18 -5.46 -4.01 4.58
CA CYS A 18 -6.35 -2.84 4.49
C CYS A 18 -7.83 -3.21 4.61
N GLU A 19 -8.28 -4.30 3.98
CA GLU A 19 -9.66 -4.77 4.06
C GLU A 19 -10.03 -5.16 5.49
N ASN A 20 -9.17 -5.91 6.18
CA ASN A 20 -9.38 -6.28 7.58
C ASN A 20 -9.42 -5.04 8.49
N ALA A 21 -8.51 -4.11 8.24
CA ALA A 21 -8.39 -2.84 8.93
C ALA A 21 -9.67 -1.98 8.86
N ILE A 22 -10.28 -1.87 7.67
CA ILE A 22 -11.44 -0.99 7.40
C ILE A 22 -12.62 -1.24 8.34
N PHE A 23 -12.82 -2.49 8.79
CA PHE A 23 -13.93 -2.85 9.69
C PHE A 23 -13.79 -2.25 11.10
N GLY A 24 -12.56 -2.03 11.57
CA GLY A 24 -12.29 -1.46 12.91
C GLY A 24 -12.27 0.06 12.96
N LEU A 25 -12.24 0.72 11.80
CA LEU A 25 -12.11 2.17 11.70
C LEU A 25 -13.47 2.88 11.73
N ASP A 26 -13.49 4.16 12.11
CA ASP A 26 -14.64 5.04 11.87
C ASP A 26 -14.69 5.51 10.40
N ASP A 27 -15.76 6.22 10.00
CA ASP A 27 -15.91 6.70 8.62
C ASP A 27 -14.78 7.63 8.17
N LYS A 28 -14.27 8.45 9.10
CA LYS A 28 -13.19 9.39 8.80
C LYS A 28 -11.89 8.65 8.51
N ASN A 29 -11.52 7.70 9.37
CA ASN A 29 -10.31 6.91 9.24
C ASN A 29 -10.40 5.93 8.06
N ARG A 30 -11.58 5.36 7.76
CA ARG A 30 -11.82 4.61 6.51
C ARG A 30 -11.51 5.46 5.29
N ASN A 31 -12.05 6.68 5.22
CA ASN A 31 -11.81 7.59 4.09
C ASN A 31 -10.32 7.99 3.98
N ILE A 32 -9.65 8.25 5.11
CA ILE A 32 -8.21 8.54 5.15
C ILE A 32 -7.42 7.37 4.57
N LEU A 33 -7.70 6.13 5.02
CA LEU A 33 -7.02 4.93 4.52
C LEU A 33 -7.25 4.75 3.01
N THR A 34 -8.49 4.80 2.54
CA THR A 34 -8.82 4.63 1.12
C THR A 34 -8.16 5.70 0.25
N LEU A 35 -8.22 6.98 0.64
CA LEU A 35 -7.58 8.06 -0.11
C LEU A 35 -6.06 7.95 -0.10
N TYR A 36 -5.47 7.51 1.01
CA TYR A 36 -4.02 7.36 1.11
C TYR A 36 -3.50 6.23 0.19
N VAL A 37 -4.21 5.10 0.14
CA VAL A 37 -3.91 4.01 -0.82
C VAL A 37 -4.06 4.49 -2.26
N LEU A 38 -5.17 5.17 -2.58
CA LEU A 38 -5.41 5.73 -3.92
C LEU A 38 -4.26 6.66 -4.34
N ARG A 39 -3.91 7.62 -3.48
CA ARG A 39 -2.87 8.61 -3.76
C ARG A 39 -1.50 7.98 -3.93
N SER A 40 -1.15 7.03 -3.06
CA SER A 40 0.20 6.46 -3.03
C SER A 40 0.47 5.52 -4.21
N PHE A 41 -0.52 4.71 -4.60
CA PHE A 41 -0.30 3.64 -5.59
C PHE A 41 -0.94 3.90 -6.96
N PHE A 42 -1.94 4.79 -7.07
CA PHE A 42 -2.65 5.04 -8.32
C PHE A 42 -2.50 6.46 -8.84
N GLU A 43 -2.45 7.48 -7.97
CA GLU A 43 -2.26 8.88 -8.37
C GLU A 43 -0.78 9.24 -8.50
N ALA A 44 0.06 8.85 -7.52
CA ALA A 44 1.48 9.14 -7.53
C ALA A 44 2.18 8.34 -8.64
N PRO A 45 2.82 9.01 -9.63
CA PRO A 45 3.38 8.34 -10.78
C PRO A 45 4.50 7.40 -10.38
N TYR A 46 4.65 6.31 -11.12
CA TYR A 46 5.87 5.52 -11.15
C TYR A 46 6.78 6.10 -12.22
N ARG A 47 8.06 6.29 -11.89
CA ARG A 47 9.05 6.90 -12.77
C ARG A 47 10.05 5.89 -13.32
N ALA A 48 9.94 4.64 -12.92
CA ALA A 48 10.76 3.56 -13.41
C ALA A 48 10.69 3.42 -14.94
N ASP A 49 11.85 3.21 -15.56
CA ASP A 49 11.99 3.03 -17.00
C ASP A 49 11.64 1.59 -17.45
N ASP A 50 11.63 0.63 -16.52
CA ASP A 50 11.30 -0.78 -16.77
C ASP A 50 10.55 -1.45 -15.61
N GLU A 51 10.15 -2.71 -15.80
CA GLU A 51 9.40 -3.48 -14.81
C GLU A 51 10.17 -3.69 -13.49
N ASN A 52 11.48 -3.92 -13.54
CA ASN A 52 12.27 -4.15 -12.33
C ASN A 52 12.35 -2.88 -11.49
N GLY A 53 12.60 -1.75 -12.14
CA GLY A 53 12.54 -0.44 -11.49
C GLY A 53 11.16 -0.16 -10.90
N PHE A 54 10.08 -0.57 -11.58
CA PHE A 54 8.73 -0.44 -11.05
C PHE A 54 8.55 -1.25 -9.76
N TYR A 55 9.02 -2.52 -9.72
CA TYR A 55 8.91 -3.35 -8.53
C TYR A 55 9.74 -2.82 -7.34
N GLU A 56 10.90 -2.21 -7.62
CA GLU A 56 11.73 -1.54 -6.62
C GLU A 56 11.03 -0.28 -6.07
N GLU A 57 10.55 0.59 -6.96
CA GLU A 57 9.82 1.81 -6.57
C GLU A 57 8.55 1.48 -5.80
N PHE A 58 7.79 0.47 -6.24
CA PHE A 58 6.62 -0.04 -5.53
C PHE A 58 6.98 -0.53 -4.15
N SER A 59 8.09 -1.27 -4.00
CA SER A 59 8.53 -1.78 -2.70
C SER A 59 8.87 -0.63 -1.74
N VAL A 60 9.50 0.44 -2.23
CA VAL A 60 9.76 1.65 -1.43
C VAL A 60 8.45 2.33 -1.00
N LYS A 61 7.53 2.57 -1.95
CA LYS A 61 6.20 3.14 -1.63
C LYS A 61 5.45 2.29 -0.61
N MET A 62 5.52 0.96 -0.74
CA MET A 62 4.89 0.01 0.18
C MET A 62 5.44 0.16 1.61
N GLU A 63 6.76 0.21 1.76
CA GLU A 63 7.40 0.41 3.07
C GLU A 63 7.03 1.75 3.71
N GLU A 64 6.98 2.82 2.92
CA GLU A 64 6.55 4.15 3.39
C GLU A 64 5.10 4.16 3.84
N VAL A 65 4.21 3.54 3.05
CA VAL A 65 2.80 3.42 3.38
C VAL A 65 2.61 2.60 4.64
N ARG A 66 3.25 1.43 4.77
CA ARG A 66 3.15 0.58 5.96
C ARG A 66 3.63 1.31 7.22
N LYS A 67 4.78 1.99 7.17
CA LYS A 67 5.28 2.81 8.29
C LYS A 67 4.28 3.92 8.69
N LYS A 68 3.62 4.53 7.70
CA LYS A 68 2.62 5.57 7.96
C LYS A 68 1.38 5.00 8.64
N LEU A 69 0.93 3.83 8.20
CA LEU A 69 -0.23 3.13 8.76
C LEU A 69 0.04 2.54 10.15
N ASP A 70 1.24 2.04 10.43
CA ASP A 70 1.64 1.59 11.77
C ASP A 70 1.58 2.74 12.82
N GLY A 71 1.78 3.98 12.36
CA GLY A 71 1.63 5.18 13.18
C GLY A 71 0.18 5.55 13.48
N LEU A 72 -0.80 5.00 12.75
CA LEU A 72 -2.23 5.13 13.01
C LEU A 72 -2.65 4.06 14.02
N LYS A 73 -2.32 4.28 15.30
CA LYS A 73 -2.66 3.38 16.42
C LYS A 73 -4.16 3.37 16.78
N ASP A 74 -5.00 3.02 15.81
CA ASP A 74 -6.34 2.43 16.02
C ASP A 74 -6.40 1.00 15.44
N PHE A 75 -5.23 0.38 15.16
CA PHE A 75 -5.07 -1.00 14.67
C PHE A 75 -4.56 -2.00 15.72
N SER A 76 -4.74 -1.72 17.03
CA SER A 76 -4.47 -2.69 18.11
C SER A 76 -5.75 -3.14 18.80
#